data_AF-A0AAN5CHF9-F1
#
_entry.id   AF-A0AAN5CHF9-F1
#
_cell.length_a   1.000
_cell.length_b   1.000
_cell.length_c   1.000
_cell.angle_alpha   90.00
_cell.angle_beta   90.00
_cell.angle_gamma   90.00
#
_symmetry.space_group_name_H-M   'P 1'
#
loop_
_entity.id
_entity.type
_entity.pdbx_description
1 polymer ?
#
loop_
_entity_poly.entity_id
_entity_poly.type
_entity_poly.pdbx_seq_one_letter_code
_entity_poly.pdbx_strand_id
1 'polypeptide(L)' 'NLYIIFQVTPQCVLCEMHPKTACGYIGHLTKHHKTTLLANGIYLICACGLNYTTHDDYMKHDKK' A
#
# COMPACT_ATOMS: atom_id res chain seq x y z
N ASN A 1 -10.46 -11.86 3.81
CA ASN A 1 -9.58 -10.76 4.23
C ASN A 1 -8.14 -11.16 4.00
N LEU A 2 -7.49 -10.59 2.98
CA LEU A 2 -6.10 -10.87 2.64
C LEU A 2 -5.20 -9.98 3.52
N TYR A 3 -4.24 -10.57 4.24
CA TYR A 3 -3.29 -9.86 5.10
C TYR A 3 -1.96 -9.74 4.34
N ILE A 4 -1.53 -8.52 4.01
CA ILE A 4 -0.24 -8.30 3.31
C ILE A 4 0.81 -7.90 4.37
N ILE A 5 1.69 -8.84 4.70
CA ILE A 5 2.80 -8.66 5.65
C ILE A 5 4.03 -8.13 4.91
N PHE A 6 4.65 -7.10 5.47
CA PHE A 6 5.59 -6.16 4.84
C PHE A 6 7.01 -6.66 4.52
N GLN A 7 7.24 -7.95 4.29
CA GLN A 7 8.56 -8.40 3.80
C GLN A 7 8.67 -8.41 2.26
N VAL A 8 7.56 -8.30 1.54
CA VAL A 8 7.55 -8.25 0.07
C VAL A 8 6.43 -7.31 -0.35
N THR A 9 6.74 -6.21 -1.05
CA THR A 9 5.67 -5.45 -1.70
C THR A 9 5.05 -6.33 -2.77
N PRO A 10 3.76 -6.67 -2.65
CA PRO A 10 3.15 -7.64 -3.53
C PRO A 10 2.95 -7.04 -4.92
N GLN A 11 2.75 -7.93 -5.87
CA GLN A 11 2.10 -7.59 -7.13
C GLN A 11 0.81 -6.79 -6.86
N CYS A 12 0.53 -5.80 -7.70
CA CYS A 12 -0.74 -5.09 -7.67
C CYS A 12 -1.91 -6.08 -7.80
N VAL A 13 -2.95 -5.94 -6.99
CA VAL A 13 -4.13 -6.82 -7.07
C VAL A 13 -4.94 -6.63 -8.36
N LEU A 14 -4.70 -5.55 -9.10
CA LEU A 14 -5.44 -5.18 -10.31
C LEU A 14 -4.62 -5.34 -11.61
N CYS A 15 -3.32 -5.63 -11.52
CA CYS A 15 -2.47 -5.85 -12.70
C CYS A 15 -1.16 -6.58 -12.36
N GLU A 16 -0.27 -6.76 -13.35
CA GLU A 16 1.02 -7.45 -13.19
C GLU A 16 2.17 -6.54 -12.74
N MET A 17 1.88 -5.28 -12.36
CA MET A 17 2.91 -4.39 -11.83
C MET A 17 3.37 -4.86 -10.45
N HIS A 18 4.68 -4.79 -10.20
CA HIS A 18 5.31 -5.11 -8.92
C HIS A 18 5.99 -3.87 -8.34
N PRO A 19 5.25 -2.99 -7.65
CA PRO A 19 5.84 -1.82 -7.02
C PRO A 19 6.90 -2.22 -6.00
N LYS A 20 8.02 -1.48 -5.95
CA LYS A 20 9.16 -1.78 -5.05
C LYS A 20 9.02 -1.20 -3.64
N THR A 21 8.07 -0.28 -3.46
CA THR A 21 7.84 0.42 -2.20
C THR A 21 6.34 0.56 -1.94
N ALA A 22 5.96 0.67 -0.67
CA ALA A 22 4.57 0.89 -0.27
C ALA A 22 3.99 2.19 -0.89
N CYS A 23 4.77 3.27 -0.88
CA CYS A 23 4.37 4.52 -1.54
C CYS A 23 4.22 4.35 -3.05
N GLY A 24 5.11 3.58 -3.67
CA GLY A 24 4.99 3.21 -5.08
C GLY A 24 3.72 2.41 -5.37
N TYR A 25 3.35 1.50 -4.47
CA TYR A 25 2.12 0.71 -4.59
C TYR A 25 0.87 1.58 -4.50
N ILE A 26 0.80 2.47 -3.52
CA ILE A 26 -0.33 3.40 -3.38
C ILE A 26 -0.40 4.35 -4.58
N GLY A 27 0.74 4.94 -4.97
CA GLY A 27 0.82 5.85 -6.11
C GLY A 27 0.38 5.16 -7.41
N HIS A 28 0.73 3.89 -7.58
CA HIS A 28 0.30 3.08 -8.71
C HIS A 28 -1.23 2.88 -8.71
N LEU A 29 -1.83 2.46 -7.59
CA LEU A 29 -3.28 2.30 -7.47
C LEU A 29 -4.02 3.61 -7.80
N THR A 30 -3.56 4.73 -7.25
CA THR A 30 -4.21 6.03 -7.47
C THR A 30 -4.08 6.48 -8.93
N LYS A 31 -2.90 6.38 -9.53
CA LYS A 31 -2.64 6.92 -10.87
C LYS A 31 -3.15 6.02 -12.00
N HIS A 32 -2.99 4.72 -11.88
CA HIS A 32 -3.31 3.77 -12.96
C HIS A 32 -4.70 3.16 -12.82
N HIS A 33 -5.15 2.92 -11.59
CA HIS A 33 -6.43 2.26 -11.33
C HIS A 33 -7.48 3.19 -10.75
N LYS A 34 -7.14 4.47 -10.50
CA LYS A 34 -8.03 5.49 -9.92
C LYS A 34 -8.73 4.98 -8.65
N THR A 35 -8.01 4.21 -7.85
CA THR A 35 -8.52 3.52 -6.66
C THR A 35 -7.59 3.71 -5.48
N THR A 36 -8.04 3.31 -4.29
CA THR A 36 -7.29 3.43 -3.03
C THR A 36 -7.11 2.06 -2.38
N LEU A 37 -6.21 1.97 -1.39
CA LEU A 37 -6.03 0.75 -0.60
C LEU A 37 -7.37 0.31 0.01
N LEU A 38 -8.06 1.24 0.70
CA LEU A 38 -9.33 0.97 1.38
C LEU A 38 -10.42 0.50 0.41
N ALA A 39 -10.51 1.11 -0.78
CA ALA A 39 -11.50 0.72 -1.79
C ALA A 39 -11.31 -0.72 -2.29
N ASN A 40 -10.09 -1.27 -2.18
CA ASN A 40 -9.78 -2.66 -2.50
C ASN A 40 -9.71 -3.56 -1.27
N GLY A 41 -10.06 -3.06 -0.08
CA GLY A 41 -9.95 -3.80 1.18
C GLY A 41 -8.50 -4.11 1.59
N ILE A 42 -7.55 -3.32 1.11
CA ILE A 42 -6.12 -3.44 1.40
C ILE A 42 -5.74 -2.41 2.47
N TYR A 43 -4.79 -2.79 3.32
CA TYR A 43 -4.14 -1.90 4.28
C TYR A 43 -2.64 -2.19 4.26
N LEU A 44 -1.85 -1.15 4.53
CA LEU A 44 -0.41 -1.29 4.69
C LEU A 44 -0.07 -1.45 6.16
N ILE A 45 0.81 -2.40 6.50
CA ILE A 45 1.24 -2.65 7.88
C ILE A 45 2.72 -2.30 8.00
N CYS A 46 3.08 -1.24 8.71
CA CYS A 46 4.49 -0.96 8.97
C CYS A 46 5.10 -2.04 9.88
N ALA A 47 6.42 -2.23 9.83
CA ALA A 47 7.14 -3.14 10.73
C ALA A 47 6.92 -2.83 12.23
N CYS A 48 6.52 -1.60 12.57
CA CYS A 48 6.11 -1.22 13.92
C CYS A 48 4.71 -1.73 14.33
N GLY A 49 3.98 -2.41 13.43
CA GLY A 49 2.66 -2.97 13.67
C GLY A 49 1.49 -2.03 13.41
N LEU A 50 1.75 -0.79 12.95
CA LEU A 50 0.69 0.18 12.63
C LEU A 50 0.12 -0.03 11.23
N ASN A 51 -1.20 0.11 11.10
CA ASN A 51 -1.92 -0.04 9.84
C ASN A 51 -2.25 1.33 9.21
N TYR A 52 -2.08 1.43 7.89
CA TYR A 52 -2.33 2.64 7.12
C TYR A 52 -3.21 2.32 5.91
N THR A 53 -4.25 3.14 5.71
CA THR A 53 -5.19 3.03 4.59
C THR A 53 -4.99 4.11 3.55
N THR A 54 -4.16 5.12 3.85
CA THR A 54 -3.87 6.26 2.98
C THR A 54 -2.36 6.46 2.82
N HIS A 55 -1.99 7.10 1.70
CA HIS A 55 -0.61 7.51 1.45
C HIS A 55 -0.11 8.51 2.49
N ASP A 56 -0.92 9.50 2.82
CA ASP A 56 -0.47 10.63 3.64
C ASP A 56 -0.21 10.21 5.09
N ASP A 57 -1.01 9.30 5.63
CA ASP A 57 -0.81 8.77 6.99
C ASP A 57 0.44 7.89 7.05
N TYR A 58 0.68 7.08 6.02
CA TYR A 58 1.92 6.30 5.90
C TYR A 58 3.14 7.23 5.80
N MET A 59 3.09 8.26 4.95
CA MET A 59 4.21 9.18 4.75
C MET A 59 4.53 10.04 5.98
N LYS A 60 3.52 10.41 6.76
CA LYS A 60 3.73 11.10 8.05
C LYS A 60 4.44 10.20 9.07
N HIS A 61 4.20 8.89 9.00
CA HIS A 61 4.87 7.91 9.86
C HIS A 61 6.30 7.61 9.41
N ASP A 62 6.52 7.37 8.12
CA ASP A 62 7.82 7.00 7.55
C ASP A 62 8.87 8.12 7.67
N LYS A 63 8.44 9.38 7.67
CA LYS A 63 9.32 10.56 7.85
C LYS A 63 9.74 10.84 9.30
N LYS A 64 9.38 9.98 10.25
CA LYS A 64 9.60 10.19 11.69
C LYS A 64 10.63 9.21 12.22
#